data_AF-F2U0Q1-F1
#
_entry.id   AF-F2U0Q1-F1
#
_cell.length_a   1.000
_cell.length_b   1.000
_cell.length_c   1.000
_cell.angle_alpha   90.00
_cell.angle_beta   90.00
_cell.angle_gamma   90.00
#
_symmetry.space_group_name_H-M   'P 1'
#
loop_
_entity.id
_entity.type
_entity.pdbx_description
1 polymer ?
#
loop_
_entity_poly.entity_id
_entity_poly.type
_entity_poly.pdbx_seq_one_letter_code
_entity_poly.pdbx_strand_id
1 'polypeptide(L)'
;MDLVQVIVVRRDLWRACGWSIGSIVAQGAHAAIAVIVENMDHDNVKRYTADVPHMTKHVKEVKSEQQLLNLSEKLREAGIPHHLWNEQPENMPTCLATIPIPKDNIIKPLKKLQLFRDTIAQSTPQQQQQQQQQQQQQQQQQQQQQQQQQQQQQQQQQRGTKDKPEQPTVPAVPAHSQQQQPQSTGERRTDAQGPN
;
A
#
# COMPACT_ATOMS: atom_id res chain seq x y z
N MET A 1 0.69 -11.55 -42.30
CA MET A 1 1.33 -10.50 -41.48
C MET A 1 0.76 -10.60 -40.08
N ASP A 2 1.62 -10.55 -39.07
CA ASP A 2 1.20 -10.61 -37.67
C ASP A 2 0.45 -9.32 -37.28
N LEU A 3 -0.79 -9.50 -36.82
CA LEU A 3 -1.61 -8.42 -36.28
C LEU A 3 -1.51 -8.39 -34.76
N VAL A 4 -1.54 -7.18 -34.20
CA VAL A 4 -1.59 -6.99 -32.75
C VAL A 4 -2.57 -5.89 -32.39
N GLN A 5 -3.36 -6.14 -31.37
CA GLN A 5 -4.18 -5.13 -30.73
C GLN A 5 -3.39 -4.47 -29.61
N VAL A 6 -3.29 -3.14 -29.61
CA VAL A 6 -2.63 -2.41 -28.51
C VAL A 6 -3.70 -1.90 -27.55
N ILE A 7 -3.57 -2.24 -26.27
CA ILE A 7 -4.41 -1.77 -25.18
C ILE A 7 -3.54 -0.88 -24.29
N VAL A 8 -4.01 0.32 -23.97
CA VAL A 8 -3.28 1.31 -23.18
C VAL A 8 -4.10 1.67 -21.95
N VAL A 9 -3.57 1.36 -20.78
CA VAL A 9 -4.24 1.64 -19.50
C VAL A 9 -3.56 2.77 -18.74
N ARG A 10 -4.33 3.50 -17.94
CA ARG A 10 -3.82 4.50 -17.00
C ARG A 10 -3.17 3.84 -15.79
N ARG A 11 -1.90 4.19 -15.54
CA ARG A 11 -1.14 3.69 -14.38
C ARG A 11 -1.61 4.29 -13.06
N ASP A 12 -2.00 5.56 -13.07
CA ASP A 12 -2.44 6.29 -11.87
C ASP A 12 -3.69 5.69 -11.22
N LEU A 13 -4.58 5.07 -12.00
CA LEU A 13 -5.81 4.45 -11.47
C LEU A 13 -5.52 3.44 -10.35
N TRP A 14 -4.57 2.54 -10.56
CA TRP A 14 -4.27 1.48 -9.58
C TRP A 14 -3.09 1.82 -8.66
N ARG A 15 -2.22 2.75 -9.04
CA ARG A 15 -1.09 3.20 -8.20
C ARG A 15 -1.44 4.32 -7.24
N ALA A 16 -2.42 5.16 -7.57
CA ALA A 16 -2.76 6.36 -6.83
C ALA A 16 -4.25 6.45 -6.49
N CYS A 17 -5.14 6.04 -7.40
CA CYS A 17 -6.59 6.11 -7.17
C CYS A 17 -7.18 4.85 -6.51
N GLY A 18 -6.35 3.86 -6.16
CA GLY A 18 -6.77 2.68 -5.41
C GLY A 18 -7.58 1.64 -6.20
N TRP A 19 -7.59 1.71 -7.53
CA TRP A 19 -8.30 0.74 -8.36
C TRP A 19 -7.66 -0.64 -8.24
N SER A 20 -8.51 -1.67 -8.13
CA SER A 20 -8.05 -3.05 -8.16
C SER A 20 -7.51 -3.42 -9.55
N ILE A 21 -6.58 -4.38 -9.62
CA ILE A 21 -6.13 -4.94 -10.91
C ILE A 21 -7.32 -5.52 -11.70
N GLY A 22 -8.29 -6.12 -11.03
CA GLY A 22 -9.52 -6.62 -11.66
C GLY A 22 -10.29 -5.51 -12.38
N SER A 23 -10.40 -4.33 -11.77
CA SER A 23 -11.02 -3.15 -12.39
C SER A 23 -10.24 -2.72 -13.64
N ILE A 24 -8.91 -2.69 -13.58
CA ILE A 24 -8.07 -2.34 -14.75
C ILE A 24 -8.25 -3.35 -15.89
N VAL A 25 -8.34 -4.64 -15.57
CA VAL A 25 -8.61 -5.70 -16.56
C VAL A 25 -9.97 -5.49 -17.23
N ALA A 26 -11.01 -5.16 -16.46
CA ALA A 26 -12.34 -4.86 -17.00
C ALA A 26 -12.30 -3.68 -17.99
N GLN A 27 -11.65 -2.56 -17.64
CA GLN A 27 -11.50 -1.42 -18.56
C GLN A 27 -10.77 -1.80 -19.85
N GLY A 28 -9.71 -2.63 -19.72
CA GLY A 28 -8.98 -3.18 -20.86
C GLY A 28 -9.87 -4.01 -21.78
N ALA A 29 -10.69 -4.89 -21.20
CA ALA A 29 -11.62 -5.74 -21.93
C ALA A 29 -12.71 -4.91 -22.63
N HIS A 30 -13.31 -3.93 -21.95
CA HIS A 30 -14.31 -3.03 -22.50
C HIS A 30 -13.78 -2.26 -23.72
N ALA A 31 -12.63 -1.60 -23.58
CA ALA A 31 -12.03 -0.87 -24.69
C ALA A 31 -11.70 -1.80 -25.88
N ALA A 32 -11.16 -2.99 -25.59
CA ALA A 32 -10.75 -3.95 -26.61
C ALA A 32 -11.92 -4.54 -27.41
N ILE A 33 -13.07 -4.79 -26.77
CA ILE A 33 -14.25 -5.28 -27.48
C ILE A 33 -14.96 -4.14 -28.23
N ALA A 34 -15.07 -2.95 -27.63
CA ALA A 34 -15.73 -1.79 -28.23
C ALA A 34 -15.13 -1.45 -29.59
N VAL A 35 -13.79 -1.30 -29.65
CA VAL A 35 -13.11 -0.95 -30.91
C VAL A 35 -13.27 -2.03 -31.99
N ILE A 36 -13.38 -3.30 -31.61
CA ILE A 36 -13.59 -4.41 -32.56
C ILE A 36 -15.01 -4.35 -33.11
N VAL A 37 -16.01 -4.18 -32.25
CA VAL A 37 -17.42 -4.09 -32.65
C VAL A 37 -17.67 -2.88 -33.54
N GLU A 38 -17.12 -1.73 -33.19
CA GLU A 38 -17.23 -0.49 -33.97
C GLU A 38 -16.56 -0.56 -35.35
N ASN A 39 -15.64 -1.51 -35.55
CA ASN A 39 -14.83 -1.64 -36.76
C ASN A 39 -14.89 -3.05 -37.36
N MET A 40 -15.99 -3.78 -37.17
CA MET A 40 -16.13 -5.17 -37.66
C MET A 40 -15.87 -5.31 -39.17
N ASP A 41 -16.12 -4.25 -39.93
CA ASP A 41 -15.90 -4.26 -41.38
C ASP A 41 -14.47 -4.05 -41.83
N HIS A 42 -13.58 -3.61 -40.93
CA HIS A 42 -12.19 -3.35 -41.24
C HIS A 42 -11.41 -4.65 -41.52
N ASP A 43 -10.62 -4.68 -42.60
CA ASP A 43 -9.88 -5.89 -43.03
C ASP A 43 -9.01 -6.51 -41.93
N ASN A 44 -8.25 -5.68 -41.20
CA ASN A 44 -7.45 -6.17 -40.08
C ASN A 44 -8.31 -6.78 -38.95
N VAL A 45 -9.49 -6.21 -38.67
CA VAL A 45 -10.39 -6.75 -37.65
C VAL A 45 -10.89 -8.13 -38.10
N LYS A 46 -11.39 -8.24 -39.33
CA LYS A 46 -11.84 -9.51 -39.93
C LYS A 46 -10.76 -10.59 -39.89
N ARG A 47 -9.52 -10.26 -40.29
CA ARG A 47 -8.40 -11.21 -40.25
C ARG A 47 -8.04 -11.63 -38.83
N TYR A 48 -8.01 -10.68 -37.90
CA TYR A 48 -7.66 -10.92 -36.50
C TYR A 48 -8.71 -11.76 -35.77
N THR A 49 -10.01 -11.55 -36.05
CA THR A 49 -11.09 -12.33 -35.43
C THR A 49 -11.34 -13.68 -36.11
N ALA A 50 -10.88 -13.87 -37.35
CA ALA A 50 -10.90 -15.17 -38.03
C ALA A 50 -9.81 -16.14 -37.52
N ASP A 51 -8.72 -15.64 -36.93
CA ASP A 51 -7.61 -16.42 -36.41
C ASP A 51 -7.48 -16.30 -34.88
N VAL A 52 -8.56 -16.67 -34.19
CA VAL A 52 -8.68 -16.58 -32.71
C VAL A 52 -7.50 -17.20 -31.96
N PRO A 53 -6.98 -18.39 -32.33
CA PRO A 53 -5.87 -19.01 -31.60
C PRO A 53 -4.56 -18.22 -31.60
N HIS A 54 -4.37 -17.30 -32.56
CA HIS A 54 -3.13 -16.52 -32.72
C HIS A 54 -3.31 -15.02 -32.42
N MET A 55 -4.42 -14.61 -31.81
CA MET A 55 -4.65 -13.22 -31.42
C MET A 55 -3.61 -12.72 -30.42
N THR A 56 -2.90 -11.64 -30.77
CA THR A 56 -1.91 -11.00 -29.90
C THR A 56 -2.41 -9.66 -29.37
N LYS A 57 -2.27 -9.44 -28.05
CA LYS A 57 -2.54 -8.16 -27.39
C LYS A 57 -1.27 -7.61 -26.75
N HIS A 58 -0.96 -6.34 -27.01
CA HIS A 58 0.09 -5.62 -26.30
C HIS A 58 -0.54 -4.67 -25.29
N VAL A 59 -0.40 -4.98 -23.99
CA VAL A 59 -0.87 -4.11 -22.92
C VAL A 59 0.24 -3.13 -22.53
N LYS A 60 -0.04 -1.85 -22.70
CA LYS A 60 0.83 -0.71 -22.47
C LYS A 60 0.24 0.20 -21.41
N GLU A 61 1.04 1.09 -20.89
CA GLU A 61 0.58 2.05 -19.89
C GLU A 61 1.01 3.49 -20.19
N VAL A 62 0.17 4.42 -19.75
CA VAL A 62 0.46 5.84 -19.64
C VAL A 62 0.35 6.28 -18.19
N LYS A 63 1.01 7.38 -17.81
CA LYS A 63 1.09 7.79 -16.41
C LYS A 63 -0.15 8.51 -15.89
N SER A 64 -0.98 9.06 -16.77
CA SER A 64 -2.12 9.91 -16.39
C SER A 64 -3.17 10.01 -17.49
N GLU A 65 -4.32 10.57 -17.14
CA GLU A 65 -5.40 10.93 -18.07
C GLU A 65 -4.91 11.79 -19.24
N GLN A 66 -4.18 12.87 -18.95
CA GLN A 66 -3.67 13.77 -19.98
C GLN A 66 -2.79 13.04 -21.00
N GLN A 67 -1.98 12.07 -20.55
CA GLN A 67 -1.17 11.27 -21.48
C GLN A 67 -2.01 10.33 -22.33
N LEU A 68 -3.11 9.79 -21.79
CA LEU A 68 -4.06 8.97 -22.53
C LEU A 68 -4.76 9.79 -23.62
N LEU A 69 -5.26 10.98 -23.27
CA LEU A 69 -5.91 11.90 -24.21
C LEU A 69 -4.93 12.34 -25.31
N ASN A 70 -3.72 12.75 -24.95
CA ASN A 70 -2.68 13.12 -25.92
C ASN A 70 -2.30 11.97 -26.85
N LEU A 71 -2.40 10.71 -26.38
CA LEU A 71 -2.18 9.55 -27.22
C LEU A 71 -3.34 9.34 -28.20
N SER A 72 -4.59 9.46 -27.74
CA SER A 72 -5.78 9.38 -28.58
C SER A 72 -5.72 10.36 -29.74
N GLU A 73 -5.32 11.61 -29.47
CA GLU A 73 -5.11 12.62 -30.51
C GLU A 73 -4.06 12.22 -31.54
N LYS A 74 -2.90 11.72 -31.09
CA LYS A 74 -1.84 11.26 -32.00
C LYS A 74 -2.26 10.06 -32.86
N LEU A 75 -3.12 9.20 -32.33
CA LEU A 75 -3.66 8.07 -33.08
C LEU A 75 -4.67 8.56 -34.12
N ARG A 76 -5.50 9.55 -33.77
CA ARG A 76 -6.43 10.20 -34.70
C ARG A 76 -5.68 10.89 -35.84
N GLU A 77 -4.64 11.68 -35.54
CA GLU A 77 -3.77 12.32 -36.54
C GLU A 77 -3.09 11.29 -37.46
N ALA A 78 -2.70 10.13 -36.93
CA ALA A 78 -2.08 9.06 -37.69
C ALA A 78 -3.09 8.18 -38.47
N GLY A 79 -4.39 8.47 -38.38
CA GLY A 79 -5.44 7.68 -39.04
C GLY A 79 -5.55 6.25 -38.50
N ILE A 80 -5.23 6.04 -37.22
CA ILE A 80 -5.34 4.73 -36.56
C ILE A 80 -6.66 4.65 -35.81
N PRO A 81 -7.61 3.79 -36.25
CA PRO A 81 -8.85 3.57 -35.53
C PRO A 81 -8.58 3.03 -34.11
N HIS A 82 -9.20 3.67 -33.13
CA HIS A 82 -9.07 3.34 -31.73
C HIS A 82 -10.34 3.77 -30.97
N HIS A 83 -10.57 3.14 -29.83
CA HIS A 83 -11.65 3.49 -28.92
C HIS A 83 -11.05 3.96 -27.58
N LEU A 84 -11.50 5.12 -27.11
CA LEU A 84 -11.19 5.64 -25.79
C LEU A 84 -12.36 5.29 -24.86
N TRP A 85 -12.10 4.42 -23.88
CA TRP A 85 -13.13 3.98 -22.93
C TRP A 85 -13.27 4.97 -21.77
N ASN A 86 -14.49 5.47 -21.61
CA ASN A 86 -14.86 6.36 -20.52
C ASN A 86 -15.70 5.60 -19.49
N GLU A 87 -15.23 5.58 -18.24
CA GLU A 87 -15.97 4.99 -17.13
C GLU A 87 -17.17 5.87 -16.75
N GLN A 88 -18.32 5.24 -16.52
CA GLN A 88 -19.55 5.87 -16.10
C GLN A 88 -19.84 5.58 -14.61
N PRO A 89 -20.53 6.48 -13.89
CA PRO A 89 -21.17 7.72 -14.36
C PRO A 89 -20.26 8.96 -14.44
N GLU A 90 -19.00 8.88 -14.01
CA GLU A 90 -18.10 10.03 -13.90
C GLU A 90 -17.56 10.53 -15.25
N ASN A 91 -17.82 9.80 -16.34
CA ASN A 91 -17.32 10.06 -17.69
C ASN A 91 -15.79 10.21 -17.74
N MET A 92 -15.08 9.31 -17.05
CA MET A 92 -13.62 9.39 -16.87
C MET A 92 -12.87 8.53 -17.90
N PRO A 93 -11.95 9.08 -18.71
CA PRO A 93 -11.11 8.28 -19.61
C PRO A 93 -10.20 7.34 -18.83
N THR A 94 -10.37 6.03 -18.98
CA THR A 94 -9.63 5.03 -18.18
C THR A 94 -8.66 4.18 -19.01
N CYS A 95 -9.05 3.86 -20.24
CA CYS A 95 -8.34 2.94 -21.10
C CYS A 95 -8.53 3.32 -22.57
N LEU A 96 -7.63 2.88 -23.44
CA LEU A 96 -7.75 3.01 -24.88
C LEU A 96 -7.37 1.69 -25.55
N ALA A 97 -8.05 1.29 -26.62
CA ALA A 97 -7.64 0.17 -27.45
C ALA A 97 -7.63 0.54 -28.93
N THR A 98 -6.63 0.08 -29.68
CA THR A 98 -6.63 0.20 -31.14
C THR A 98 -7.41 -0.95 -31.77
N ILE A 99 -7.77 -0.82 -33.06
CA ILE A 99 -8.00 -2.01 -33.88
C ILE A 99 -6.72 -2.87 -33.94
N PRO A 100 -6.77 -4.11 -34.45
CA PRO A 100 -5.56 -4.87 -34.75
C PRO A 100 -4.75 -4.17 -35.86
N ILE A 101 -3.45 -3.99 -35.62
CA ILE A 101 -2.53 -3.31 -36.54
C ILE A 101 -1.41 -4.28 -36.90
N PRO A 102 -0.93 -4.30 -38.16
CA PRO A 102 0.31 -5.00 -38.51
C PRO A 102 1.45 -4.54 -37.60
N LYS A 103 2.22 -5.48 -37.03
CA LYS A 103 3.32 -5.15 -36.11
C LYS A 103 4.30 -4.11 -36.67
N ASP A 104 4.56 -4.16 -37.97
CA ASP A 104 5.45 -3.23 -38.66
C ASP A 104 4.89 -1.80 -38.72
N ASN A 105 3.56 -1.66 -38.73
CA ASN A 105 2.84 -0.39 -38.85
C ASN A 105 2.56 0.28 -37.48
N ILE A 106 3.01 -0.31 -36.37
CA ILE A 106 2.87 0.33 -35.05
C ILE A 106 3.68 1.62 -35.03
N ILE A 107 2.99 2.73 -34.81
CA ILE A 107 3.60 4.07 -34.83
C ILE A 107 4.48 4.33 -33.61
N LYS A 108 5.40 5.29 -33.76
CA LYS A 108 6.39 5.68 -32.75
C LYS A 108 5.78 6.01 -31.37
N PRO A 109 4.64 6.73 -31.25
CA PRO A 109 3.99 6.97 -29.96
C PRO A 109 3.70 5.68 -29.18
N LEU A 110 3.13 4.65 -29.82
CA LEU A 110 2.82 3.36 -29.20
C LEU A 110 4.08 2.55 -28.86
N LYS A 111 5.08 2.55 -29.75
CA LYS A 111 6.36 1.84 -29.54
C LYS A 111 7.11 2.34 -28.29
N LYS A 112 7.01 3.63 -27.97
CA LYS A 112 7.69 4.25 -26.80
C LYS A 112 7.02 3.95 -25.46
N LEU A 113 5.77 3.49 -25.46
CA LEU A 113 5.05 3.20 -24.21
C LEU A 113 5.65 1.96 -23.53
N GLN A 114 5.71 2.04 -22.20
CA GLN A 114 6.12 0.91 -21.38
C GLN A 114 5.03 -0.16 -21.38
N LEU A 115 5.43 -1.43 -21.24
CA LEU A 115 4.48 -2.51 -20.99
C LEU A 115 3.81 -2.26 -19.64
N PHE A 116 2.51 -2.51 -19.56
CA PHE A 116 1.83 -2.55 -18.28
C PHE A 116 2.48 -3.64 -17.43
N ARG A 117 3.09 -3.23 -16.31
CA ARG A 117 3.73 -4.15 -15.38
C ARG A 117 3.16 -3.89 -14.00
N ASP A 118 2.55 -4.93 -13.46
CA ASP A 118 2.33 -5.02 -12.02
C ASP A 118 3.67 -5.31 -11.34
N THR A 119 4.58 -4.33 -11.33
CA THR A 119 5.59 -4.38 -10.28
C THR A 119 4.81 -4.13 -9.02
N ILE A 120 4.31 -5.15 -8.34
CA ILE A 120 3.82 -5.00 -6.97
C ILE A 120 4.92 -4.17 -6.32
N ALA A 121 4.59 -2.93 -5.96
CA ALA A 121 5.46 -2.18 -5.08
C ALA A 121 5.30 -2.95 -3.78
N GLN A 122 6.07 -4.04 -3.63
CA GLN A 122 6.53 -4.42 -2.33
C GLN A 122 7.06 -3.10 -1.81
N SER A 123 6.43 -2.56 -0.77
CA SER A 123 7.07 -1.62 0.12
C SER A 123 8.53 -2.04 0.17
N THR A 124 9.41 -1.23 -0.44
CA THR A 124 10.78 -1.65 -0.73
C THR A 124 11.33 -2.30 0.52
N PRO A 125 11.96 -3.50 0.49
CA PRO A 125 12.53 -4.11 1.69
C PRO A 125 13.34 -3.10 2.52
N GLN A 126 13.94 -2.13 1.83
CA GLN A 126 14.61 -0.95 2.36
C GLN A 126 13.75 -0.04 3.26
N GLN A 127 12.51 0.30 2.90
CA GLN A 127 11.62 1.12 3.75
C GLN A 127 11.20 0.38 5.02
N GLN A 128 10.89 -0.92 4.89
CA GLN A 128 10.50 -1.75 6.04
C GLN A 128 11.70 -1.98 6.98
N GLN A 129 12.90 -2.19 6.42
CA GLN A 129 14.15 -2.32 7.16
C GLN A 129 14.54 -1.01 7.86
N GLN A 130 14.33 0.15 7.21
CA GLN A 130 14.62 1.46 7.79
C GLN A 130 13.65 1.77 8.95
N GLN A 131 12.38 1.37 8.83
CA GLN A 131 11.39 1.51 9.91
C GLN A 131 11.68 0.59 11.10
N GLN A 132 12.13 -0.65 10.84
CA GLN A 132 12.63 -1.56 11.90
C GLN A 132 13.88 -1.01 12.59
N GLN A 133 14.83 -0.44 11.86
CA GLN A 133 16.01 0.20 12.45
C GLN A 133 15.63 1.38 13.35
N GLN A 134 14.66 2.22 12.94
CA GLN A 134 14.16 3.30 13.79
C GLN A 134 13.50 2.78 15.07
N GLN A 135 12.69 1.72 15.00
CA GLN A 135 12.12 1.09 16.19
C GLN A 135 13.19 0.52 17.14
N GLN A 136 14.23 -0.13 16.60
CA GLN A 136 15.34 -0.63 17.42
C GLN A 136 16.13 0.50 18.09
N GLN A 137 16.38 1.61 17.40
CA GLN A 137 17.03 2.78 18.00
C GLN A 137 16.19 3.40 19.12
N GLN A 138 14.87 3.50 18.95
CA GLN A 138 13.99 3.99 20.02
C GLN A 138 13.99 3.07 21.24
N GLN A 139 13.98 1.75 21.05
CA GLN A 139 14.08 0.79 22.16
C GLN A 139 15.42 0.91 22.90
N GLN A 140 16.53 1.07 22.19
CA GLN A 140 17.85 1.27 22.81
C GLN A 140 17.92 2.57 23.62
N GLN A 141 17.35 3.67 23.10
CA GLN A 141 17.29 4.93 23.85
C GLN A 141 16.45 4.80 25.12
N GLN A 142 15.31 4.11 25.07
CA GLN A 142 14.50 3.85 26.27
C GLN A 142 15.24 3.02 27.31
N GLN A 143 15.97 1.97 26.89
CA GLN A 143 16.78 1.17 27.81
C GLN A 143 17.90 1.99 28.47
N GLN A 144 18.58 2.85 27.72
CA GLN A 144 19.61 3.73 28.29
C GLN A 144 19.03 4.72 29.30
N GLN A 145 17.86 5.30 29.03
CA GLN A 145 17.18 6.18 29.98
C GLN A 145 16.79 5.44 31.27
N GLN A 146 16.28 4.21 31.17
CA GLN A 146 15.96 3.39 32.34
C GLN A 146 17.21 3.06 33.17
N GLN A 147 18.33 2.72 32.52
CA GLN A 147 19.59 2.46 33.23
C GLN A 147 20.11 3.71 33.95
N GLN A 148 20.04 4.89 33.32
CA GLN A 148 20.43 6.14 33.97
C GLN A 148 19.54 6.47 35.17
N GLN A 149 18.23 6.24 35.07
CA GLN A 149 17.31 6.43 36.21
C GLN A 149 17.63 5.48 37.36
N GLN A 150 17.93 4.20 37.08
CA GLN A 150 18.33 3.24 38.12
C GLN A 150 19.64 3.63 38.80
N GLN A 151 20.65 4.09 38.03
CA GLN A 151 21.91 4.56 38.61
C GLN A 151 21.71 5.79 39.51
N GLN A 152 20.86 6.74 39.10
CA GLN A 152 20.53 7.91 39.93
C GLN A 152 19.83 7.50 41.23
N GLN A 153 18.89 6.55 41.18
CA GLN A 153 18.24 6.03 42.38
C GLN A 153 19.23 5.33 43.32
N GLN A 154 20.16 4.53 42.80
CA GLN A 154 21.20 3.89 43.61
C GLN A 154 22.15 4.90 44.25
N GLN A 155 22.55 5.96 43.53
CA GLN A 155 23.38 7.03 44.09
C GLN A 155 22.65 7.82 45.19
N GLN A 156 21.35 8.06 45.04
CA GLN A 156 20.54 8.71 46.09
C GLN A 156 20.41 7.83 47.33
N GLN A 157 20.21 6.51 47.17
CA GLN A 157 20.17 5.56 48.29
C GLN A 157 21.52 5.47 49.03
N GLN A 158 22.65 5.51 48.31
CA GLN A 158 23.99 5.52 48.93
C GLN A 158 24.36 6.86 49.59
N ARG A 159 23.78 7.99 49.15
CA ARG A 159 23.93 9.28 49.85
C ARG A 159 23.10 9.32 51.14
N GLY A 160 21.90 8.76 51.13
CA GLY A 160 21.02 8.72 52.31
C GLY A 160 21.54 7.87 53.48
N THR A 161 22.50 6.96 53.26
CA THR A 161 23.09 6.13 54.32
C THR A 161 24.35 6.73 54.97
N LYS A 162 24.96 7.77 54.38
CA LYS A 162 26.16 8.42 54.93
C LYS A 162 25.86 9.55 55.93
N ASP A 163 24.65 10.10 55.93
CA ASP A 163 24.22 11.18 56.85
C ASP A 163 23.30 10.65 57.96
N LYS A 164 23.69 9.55 58.62
CA LYS A 164 23.03 9.13 59.87
C LYS A 164 23.89 9.62 61.04
N PRO A 165 23.45 10.62 61.84
CA PRO A 165 24.21 11.02 63.03
C PRO A 165 24.28 9.83 63.99
N GLU A 166 25.49 9.41 64.34
CA GLU A 166 25.71 8.46 65.43
C GLU A 166 25.11 9.04 66.72
N GLN A 167 24.00 8.45 67.17
CA GLN A 167 23.46 8.73 68.49
C GLN A 167 24.31 8.03 69.56
N PRO A 168 24.55 8.66 70.72
CA PRO A 168 25.26 8.03 71.82
C PRO A 168 24.48 6.82 72.35
N THR A 169 25.16 5.68 72.46
CA THR A 169 24.61 4.47 73.07
C THR A 169 24.29 4.70 74.54
N VAL A 170 23.01 4.64 74.91
CA VAL A 170 22.56 4.46 76.30
C VAL A 170 22.20 2.99 76.55
N PRO A 171 22.47 2.45 77.76
CA PRO A 171 22.34 1.02 78.02
C PRO A 171 20.88 0.56 78.09
N ALA A 172 20.65 -0.67 77.63
CA ALA A 172 19.35 -1.32 77.57
C ALA A 172 18.73 -1.58 78.96
N VAL A 173 17.43 -1.35 79.07
CA VAL A 173 16.55 -1.90 80.12
C VAL A 173 15.49 -2.77 79.41
N PRO A 174 15.24 -4.02 79.83
CA PRO A 174 14.25 -4.88 79.20
C PRO A 174 12.87 -4.68 79.86
N ALA A 175 11.79 -4.76 79.08
CA ALA A 175 10.71 -5.73 79.28
C ALA A 175 9.39 -5.40 78.54
N HIS A 176 8.72 -6.50 78.20
CA HIS A 176 7.27 -6.72 78.05
C HIS A 176 6.54 -6.37 76.75
N SER A 177 6.49 -7.40 75.90
CA SER A 177 5.29 -8.18 75.57
C SER A 177 3.92 -7.49 75.68
N GLN A 178 3.23 -7.31 74.55
CA GLN A 178 1.84 -7.76 74.42
C GLN A 178 1.43 -7.92 72.95
N GLN A 179 0.85 -9.09 72.69
CA GLN A 179 0.18 -9.51 71.47
C GLN A 179 -1.13 -8.74 71.27
N GLN A 180 -1.55 -8.53 70.02
CA GLN A 180 -2.84 -9.05 69.53
C GLN A 180 -2.94 -8.99 68.00
N GLN A 181 -3.48 -10.07 67.46
CA GLN A 181 -3.72 -10.39 66.04
C GLN A 181 -5.18 -10.02 65.64
N PRO A 182 -5.58 -10.17 64.36
CA PRO A 182 -6.54 -9.30 63.68
C PRO A 182 -7.99 -9.83 63.70
N GLN A 183 -8.94 -8.96 63.35
CA GLN A 183 -10.30 -9.37 62.99
C GLN A 183 -10.67 -8.99 61.56
N SER A 184 -11.42 -9.91 60.97
CA SER A 184 -11.87 -10.08 59.61
C SER A 184 -13.27 -9.50 59.39
N THR A 185 -13.82 -9.81 58.19
CA THR A 185 -15.21 -9.66 57.69
C THR A 185 -15.38 -8.45 56.78
N GLY A 186 -15.94 -8.54 55.57
CA GLY A 186 -16.70 -9.60 54.91
C GLY A 186 -17.79 -8.94 54.06
N GLU A 187 -18.12 -9.55 52.92
CA GLU A 187 -19.33 -9.33 52.09
C GLU A 187 -19.33 -8.16 51.10
N ARG A 188 -20.03 -8.19 49.95
CA ARG A 188 -20.57 -9.23 49.04
C ARG A 188 -21.16 -8.44 47.85
N ARG A 189 -20.97 -8.94 46.62
CA ARG A 189 -21.69 -8.75 45.33
C ARG A 189 -22.67 -7.57 45.14
N THR A 190 -22.61 -6.97 43.95
CA THR A 190 -23.71 -7.08 42.95
C THR A 190 -23.19 -6.94 41.52
N ASP A 191 -23.75 -7.78 40.66
CA ASP A 191 -23.61 -7.81 39.20
C ASP A 191 -24.36 -6.65 38.54
N ALA A 192 -23.87 -6.17 37.39
CA ALA A 192 -24.69 -5.44 36.42
C ALA A 192 -24.15 -5.65 34.99
N GLN A 193 -24.94 -6.40 34.21
CA GLN A 193 -24.84 -6.54 32.75
C GLN A 193 -25.32 -5.26 32.06
N GLY A 194 -24.67 -4.91 30.94
CA GLY A 194 -25.15 -3.93 29.96
C GLY A 194 -24.61 -4.30 28.57
N PRO A 195 -25.42 -4.27 27.50
CA PRO A 195 -25.09 -4.94 26.24
C PRO A 195 -24.31 -4.03 25.27
N ASN A 196 -23.50 -4.65 24.42
CA ASN A 196 -23.29 -4.23 23.03
C ASN A 196 -22.84 -5.45 22.20
#